data_AF-A0A7Y6XS23-F1
#
_entry.id   AF-A0A7Y6XS23-F1
#
_cell.length_a   1.000
_cell.length_b   1.000
_cell.length_c   1.000
_cell.angle_alpha   90.00
_cell.angle_beta   90.00
_cell.angle_gamma   90.00
#
_symmetry.space_group_name_H-M   'P 1'
#
loop_
_entity.id
_entity.type
_entity.pdbx_description
1 polymer ?
#
loop_
_entity_poly.entity_id
_entity_poly.type
_entity_poly.pdbx_seq_one_letter_code
_entity_poly.pdbx_strand_id
1 'polypeptide(L)'
;AIYEGGMEWTWAGGTDLKEVEMEDGSVIDGNEPQEPVSDEFYYIVSGKCTECTGFHEEPQCAAVCPVDCCVDDPDYRETTEELEAKKEWLHV
;
A
#
# COMPACT_ATOMS: atom_id res chain seq x y z
N ALA A 1 1.16 -0.81 -1.51
CA ALA A 1 2.02 -1.96 -1.85
C ALA A 1 1.19 -2.97 -2.63
N ILE A 2 1.81 -3.75 -3.52
CA ILE A 2 1.14 -4.74 -4.38
C ILE A 2 1.39 -6.17 -3.85
N TYR A 3 0.38 -7.02 -3.92
CA TYR A 3 0.39 -8.40 -3.40
C TYR A 3 -0.26 -9.36 -4.40
N GLU A 4 0.03 -10.66 -4.29
CA GLU A 4 -0.60 -11.69 -5.14
C GLU A 4 -2.03 -11.99 -4.67
N GLY A 5 -2.90 -12.47 -5.58
CA GLY A 5 -4.27 -12.84 -5.23
C GLY A 5 -4.32 -13.90 -4.12
N GLY A 6 -5.15 -13.65 -3.11
CA GLY A 6 -5.34 -14.53 -1.95
C GLY A 6 -4.18 -14.52 -0.95
N MET A 7 -3.11 -13.75 -1.20
CA MET A 7 -2.02 -13.57 -0.26
C MET A 7 -2.45 -12.60 0.84
N GLU A 8 -2.42 -13.02 2.10
CA GLU A 8 -2.59 -12.10 3.23
C GLU A 8 -1.45 -11.08 3.28
N TRP A 9 -1.73 -9.91 3.84
CA TRP A 9 -0.74 -8.85 4.03
C TRP A 9 -0.77 -8.36 5.48
N THR A 10 0.30 -7.70 5.90
CA THR A 10 0.37 -7.08 7.24
C THR A 10 0.84 -5.64 7.10
N TRP A 11 0.54 -4.80 8.09
CA TRP A 11 1.03 -3.42 8.09
C TRP A 11 2.56 -3.36 8.19
N ALA A 12 3.17 -4.19 9.03
CA ALA A 12 4.60 -4.33 9.22
C ALA A 12 5.34 -4.91 7.98
N GLY A 13 4.62 -5.64 7.11
CA GLY A 13 5.21 -6.25 5.92
C GLY A 13 5.78 -5.21 4.96
N GLY A 14 7.11 -5.05 4.94
CA GLY A 14 7.80 -4.07 4.09
C GLY A 14 7.73 -2.62 4.59
N THR A 15 7.44 -2.39 5.88
CA THR A 15 7.36 -1.07 6.53
C THR A 15 8.07 -1.13 7.88
N ASP A 16 8.16 -0.01 8.60
CA ASP A 16 8.71 0.05 9.96
C ASP A 16 7.62 0.01 11.07
N LEU A 17 6.35 -0.14 10.67
CA LEU A 17 5.20 -0.11 11.56
C LEU A 17 5.15 -1.33 12.49
N LYS A 18 4.88 -1.08 13.77
CA LYS A 18 4.66 -2.11 14.81
C LYS A 18 3.23 -2.17 15.30
N GLU A 19 2.55 -1.04 15.32
CA GLU A 19 1.15 -0.90 15.69
C GLU A 19 0.54 0.15 14.75
N VAL A 20 -0.75 0.00 14.46
CA VAL A 20 -1.49 0.92 13.59
C VAL A 20 -2.77 1.35 14.29
N GLU A 21 -2.96 2.66 14.41
CA GLU A 21 -4.21 3.26 14.88
C GLU A 21 -5.15 3.49 13.69
N MET A 22 -6.35 2.93 13.78
CA MET A 22 -7.40 3.01 12.79
C MET A 22 -8.26 4.26 12.99
N GLU A 23 -9.05 4.62 11.98
CA GLU A 23 -9.94 5.79 12.03
C GLU A 23 -10.99 5.73 13.15
N ASP A 24 -11.37 4.52 13.58
CA ASP A 24 -12.29 4.30 14.69
C ASP A 24 -11.61 4.37 16.08
N GLY A 25 -10.30 4.66 16.10
CA GLY A 25 -9.47 4.72 17.30
C GLY A 25 -9.02 3.37 17.84
N SER A 26 -9.31 2.27 17.13
CA SER A 26 -8.76 0.96 17.47
C SER A 26 -7.28 0.88 17.10
N VAL A 27 -6.48 0.17 17.91
CA VAL A 27 -5.07 -0.08 17.63
C VAL A 27 -4.89 -1.56 17.33
N ILE A 28 -4.27 -1.87 16.20
CA ILE A 28 -3.95 -3.23 15.79
C ILE A 28 -2.44 -3.48 15.81
N ASP A 29 -2.03 -4.74 16.05
CA ASP A 29 -0.65 -5.17 15.88
C ASP A 29 -0.29 -5.08 14.38
N GLY A 30 0.86 -4.48 14.07
CA GLY A 30 1.33 -4.33 12.70
C GLY A 30 1.58 -5.67 12.00
N ASN A 31 1.81 -6.75 12.76
CA ASN A 31 1.97 -8.11 12.24
C ASN A 31 0.65 -8.87 12.10
N GLU A 32 -0.48 -8.30 12.54
CA GLU A 32 -1.78 -8.94 12.41
C GLU A 32 -2.12 -9.12 10.91
N PRO A 33 -2.39 -10.35 10.44
CA PRO A 33 -2.78 -10.61 9.07
C PRO A 33 -4.07 -9.87 8.70
N GLN A 34 -4.07 -9.28 7.52
CA GLN A 34 -5.21 -8.60 6.92
C GLN A 34 -5.76 -9.45 5.77
N GLU A 35 -7.08 -9.43 5.63
CA GLU A 35 -7.75 -10.11 4.52
C GLU A 35 -7.25 -9.55 3.17
N PRO A 36 -7.04 -10.42 2.17
CA PRO A 36 -6.64 -9.98 0.85
C PRO A 36 -7.77 -9.15 0.22
N VAL A 37 -7.40 -8.08 -0.51
CA VAL A 37 -8.39 -7.28 -1.25
C VAL A 37 -9.00 -8.06 -2.40
N SER A 38 -8.26 -9.03 -2.94
CA SER A 38 -8.73 -9.94 -3.98
C SER A 38 -8.09 -11.31 -3.83
N ASP A 39 -8.90 -12.36 -4.03
CA ASP A 39 -8.45 -13.75 -4.10
C ASP A 39 -7.99 -14.17 -5.51
N GLU A 40 -8.34 -13.39 -6.54
CA GLU A 40 -8.23 -13.83 -7.94
C GLU A 40 -7.10 -13.14 -8.70
N PHE A 41 -6.73 -11.91 -8.33
CA PHE A 41 -5.76 -11.10 -9.04
C PHE A 41 -4.81 -10.37 -8.10
N TYR A 42 -3.65 -9.97 -8.62
CA TYR A 42 -2.74 -9.11 -7.88
C TYR A 42 -3.46 -7.81 -7.49
N TYR A 43 -3.36 -7.43 -6.23
CA TYR A 43 -4.09 -6.28 -5.69
C TYR A 43 -3.13 -5.30 -5.03
N ILE A 44 -3.55 -4.03 -5.01
CA ILE A 44 -2.84 -2.96 -4.34
C ILE A 44 -3.59 -2.62 -3.06
N VAL A 45 -2.86 -2.54 -1.95
CA VAL A 45 -3.37 -1.95 -0.70
C VAL A 45 -3.09 -0.45 -0.77
N SER A 46 -4.13 0.36 -1.01
CA SER A 46 -4.04 1.81 -1.21
C SER A 46 -3.43 2.53 0.00
N GLY A 47 -3.78 2.09 1.22
CA GLY A 47 -3.18 2.62 2.46
C GLY A 47 -1.67 2.40 2.59
N LYS A 48 -1.10 1.49 1.80
CA LYS A 48 0.36 1.23 1.71
C LYS A 48 0.95 1.68 0.38
N CYS A 49 0.17 2.27 -0.52
CA CYS A 49 0.64 2.68 -1.84
C CYS A 49 1.07 4.15 -1.77
N THR A 50 2.35 4.42 -2.04
CA THR A 50 2.89 5.78 -2.12
C THR A 50 3.09 6.23 -3.56
N GLU A 51 2.59 5.48 -4.54
CA GLU A 51 2.92 5.65 -5.97
C GLU A 51 4.43 5.66 -6.24
N CYS A 52 5.20 4.99 -5.37
CA CYS A 52 6.67 5.03 -5.31
C CYS A 52 7.26 6.42 -5.01
N THR A 53 6.45 7.41 -4.64
CA THR A 53 6.88 8.75 -4.25
C THR A 53 7.91 8.69 -3.14
N GLY A 54 9.02 9.43 -3.33
CA GLY A 54 10.14 9.45 -2.40
C GLY A 54 11.06 8.22 -2.43
N PHE A 55 10.85 7.29 -3.37
CA PHE A 55 11.73 6.14 -3.66
C PHE A 55 12.16 6.09 -5.12
N HIS A 56 11.22 6.31 -6.05
CA HIS A 56 11.45 6.30 -7.50
C HIS A 56 10.68 7.44 -8.17
N GLU A 57 11.05 7.79 -9.41
CA GLU A 57 10.39 8.84 -10.20
C GLU A 57 9.03 8.39 -10.78
N GLU A 58 8.79 7.07 -10.88
CA GLU A 58 7.56 6.49 -11.42
C GLU A 58 7.16 5.20 -10.67
N PRO A 59 5.87 4.81 -10.69
CA PRO A 59 5.40 3.58 -10.06
C PRO A 59 6.04 2.34 -10.69
N GLN A 60 6.86 1.64 -9.91
CA GLN A 60 7.60 0.47 -10.42
C GLN A 60 6.68 -0.68 -10.82
N CYS A 61 5.53 -0.85 -10.15
CA CYS A 61 4.53 -1.86 -10.51
C CYS A 61 3.95 -1.61 -11.92
N ALA A 62 3.69 -0.35 -12.27
CA ALA A 62 3.21 0.02 -13.61
C ALA A 62 4.32 -0.15 -14.66
N ALA A 63 5.55 0.27 -14.36
CA ALA A 63 6.67 0.19 -15.28
C ALA A 63 7.03 -1.25 -15.73
N VAL A 64 6.77 -2.26 -14.89
CA VAL A 64 7.08 -3.67 -15.19
C VAL A 64 5.88 -4.51 -15.61
N CYS A 65 4.67 -3.97 -15.52
CA CYS A 65 3.45 -4.73 -15.81
C CYS A 65 3.38 -5.04 -17.31
N PRO A 66 3.33 -6.32 -17.74
CA PRO A 66 3.34 -6.68 -19.16
C PRO A 66 2.02 -6.37 -19.89
N VAL A 67 0.98 -5.99 -19.15
CA VAL A 67 -0.39 -5.76 -19.64
C VAL A 67 -0.95 -4.42 -19.18
N ASP A 68 -0.10 -3.53 -18.66
CA ASP A 68 -0.47 -2.16 -18.25
C ASP A 68 -1.70 -2.06 -17.32
N CYS A 69 -1.85 -3.00 -16.37
CA CYS A 69 -3.03 -3.06 -15.49
C CYS A 69 -2.90 -2.29 -14.17
N CYS A 70 -1.70 -1.80 -13.82
CA CYS A 70 -1.50 -0.93 -12.66
C CYS A 70 -1.73 0.53 -13.08
N VAL A 71 -2.93 1.04 -12.83
CA VAL A 71 -3.38 2.37 -13.27
C VAL A 71 -3.83 3.23 -12.08
N ASP A 72 -4.04 4.53 -12.33
CA ASP A 72 -4.59 5.49 -11.36
C ASP A 72 -5.94 5.00 -10.81
N ASP A 73 -6.06 5.01 -9.48
CA ASP A 73 -7.28 4.64 -8.77
C ASP A 73 -8.10 5.90 -8.47
N PRO A 74 -9.28 6.10 -9.11
CA PRO A 74 -10.05 7.33 -8.96
C PRO A 74 -10.60 7.55 -7.55
N ASP A 75 -10.71 6.49 -6.73
CA ASP A 75 -11.23 6.56 -5.37
C ASP A 75 -10.12 6.89 -4.35
N TYR A 76 -8.85 6.79 -4.74
CA TYR A 76 -7.68 7.01 -3.88
C TYR A 76 -6.67 7.97 -4.51
N ARG A 77 -7.16 9.10 -5.05
CA ARG A 77 -6.28 10.15 -5.56
C ARG A 77 -5.70 10.99 -4.44
N GLU A 78 -4.37 11.02 -4.40
CA GLU A 78 -3.60 11.72 -3.38
C GLU A 78 -2.68 12.75 -4.04
N THR A 79 -2.45 13.85 -3.34
CA THR A 79 -1.44 14.85 -3.69
C THR A 79 -0.04 14.32 -3.40
N THR A 80 0.98 14.92 -4.01
CA THR A 80 2.38 14.57 -3.71
C THR A 80 2.69 14.71 -2.22
N GLU A 81 2.19 15.77 -1.58
CA GLU A 81 2.35 15.98 -0.15
C GLU A 81 1.71 14.87 0.71
N GLU A 82 0.52 14.38 0.33
CA GLU A 82 -0.15 13.26 1.00
C GLU A 82 0.62 11.94 0.82
N LEU A 83 1.17 11.69 -0.38
CA LEU A 83 1.99 10.51 -0.67
C LEU A 83 3.33 10.54 0.09
N GLU A 84 3.96 11.71 0.22
CA GLU A 84 5.16 11.90 1.04
C GLU A 84 4.87 11.68 2.52
N ALA A 85 3.78 12.24 3.04
CA ALA A 85 3.36 12.03 4.43
C ALA A 85 3.06 10.55 4.71
N LYS A 86 2.41 9.84 3.78
CA LYS A 86 2.17 8.40 3.89
C LYS A 86 3.48 7.62 3.90
N LYS A 87 4.44 7.97 3.04
CA LYS A 87 5.76 7.35 3.02
C LYS A 87 6.46 7.51 4.37
N GLU A 88 6.47 8.73 4.92
CA GLU A 88 7.03 8.97 6.25
C GLU A 88 6.31 8.12 7.30
N TRP A 89 4.98 8.12 7.34
CA TRP A 89 4.23 7.32 8.31
C TRP A 89 4.54 5.81 8.22
N LEU A 90 4.73 5.25 7.02
CA LEU A 90 5.06 3.84 6.83
C LEU A 90 6.50 3.48 7.23
N HIS A 91 7.47 4.40 7.13
CA HIS A 91 8.90 4.09 7.20
C HIS A 91 9.66 4.88 8.27
N VAL A 92 9.02 5.12 9.42
CA VAL A 92 9.57 5.84 10.58
C VAL A 92 9.84 4.90 11.74
#